data_AF-A0A2M7ZWA3-F1
#
_entry.id   AF-A0A2M7ZWA3-F1
#
_cell.length_a   1.000
_cell.length_b   1.000
_cell.length_c   1.000
_cell.angle_alpha   90.00
_cell.angle_beta   90.00
_cell.angle_gamma   90.00
#
_symmetry.space_group_name_H-M   'P 1'
#
loop_
_entity.id
_entity.type
_entity.pdbx_description
1 polymer ?
#
loop_
_entity_poly.entity_id
_entity_poly.type
_entity_poly.pdbx_seq_one_letter_code
_entity_poly.pdbx_strand_id
1 'polypeptide(L)'
;MTPFQLKILKRYSQNLISAFDMDIAGDLATRRGIDLAQKEDFQIKVITMSSGTDPADIISKDPKKWEKLIDSAKSILDFYFESTFPKFDKNSAEGKKGISDILLTVIARIPNKISQSHWLQKLSRKLKVSEESVLEELRKVLNKRGVDELRSSSRFANARVKEYGEPSIPEEAEVLKEEKTRREMLEEKILSLIITKLPAKLESLEKNYFSLFSPKSKEILIFLKKEKSKLPPDLKEFLDVLALRSEIEENLDPEREFRLCLKELESLVTKDKLQRISKEIREAEESKDEKRVKELMKEFNELVKKLNNPR
;
A
#
# COMPACT_ATOMS: atom_id res chain seq x y z
N MET A 1 1.98 -15.37 2.70
CA MET A 1 0.67 -15.43 2.00
C MET A 1 0.48 -14.15 1.18
N THR A 2 0.16 -14.26 -0.12
CA THR A 2 0.03 -13.10 -1.05
C THR A 2 -1.43 -12.83 -1.44
N PRO A 3 -1.77 -11.62 -1.96
CA PRO A 3 -3.12 -11.32 -2.45
C PRO A 3 -3.58 -12.28 -3.55
N PHE A 4 -2.68 -12.73 -4.41
CA PHE A 4 -2.98 -13.70 -5.46
C PHE A 4 -3.36 -15.08 -4.87
N GLN A 5 -2.60 -15.56 -3.88
CA GLN A 5 -2.90 -16.81 -3.18
C GLN A 5 -4.26 -16.75 -2.48
N LEU A 6 -4.58 -15.62 -1.83
CA LEU A 6 -5.88 -15.40 -1.19
C LEU A 6 -7.03 -15.40 -2.18
N LYS A 7 -6.88 -14.76 -3.35
CA LYS A 7 -7.89 -14.82 -4.42
C LYS A 7 -8.15 -16.24 -4.90
N ILE A 8 -7.11 -17.07 -5.00
CA ILE A 8 -7.27 -18.48 -5.35
C ILE A 8 -8.05 -19.22 -4.26
N LEU A 9 -7.64 -19.10 -2.99
CA LEU A 9 -8.27 -19.77 -1.86
C LEU A 9 -9.74 -19.37 -1.69
N LYS A 10 -10.08 -18.10 -1.95
CA LYS A 10 -11.44 -17.58 -1.82
C LYS A 10 -12.44 -18.24 -2.78
N ARG A 11 -11.95 -18.83 -3.89
CA ARG A 11 -12.77 -19.63 -4.81
C ARG A 11 -13.22 -20.96 -4.19
N TYR A 12 -12.52 -21.45 -3.18
CA TYR A 12 -12.79 -22.74 -2.52
C TYR A 12 -13.47 -22.57 -1.16
N SER A 13 -13.08 -21.57 -0.38
CA SER A 13 -13.62 -21.36 0.96
C SER A 13 -13.43 -19.92 1.42
N GLN A 14 -14.38 -19.41 2.20
CA GLN A 14 -14.23 -18.15 2.96
C GLN A 14 -13.60 -18.37 4.34
N ASN A 15 -13.49 -19.63 4.79
CA ASN A 15 -12.90 -19.99 6.07
C ASN A 15 -11.42 -20.33 5.88
N LEU A 16 -10.57 -19.67 6.65
CA LEU A 16 -9.13 -19.91 6.69
C LEU A 16 -8.72 -20.27 8.11
N ILE A 17 -8.20 -21.48 8.32
CA ILE A 17 -7.60 -21.88 9.58
C ILE A 17 -6.09 -21.83 9.41
N SER A 18 -5.41 -21.13 10.30
CA SER A 18 -3.96 -21.00 10.25
C SER A 18 -3.31 -21.50 11.53
N ALA A 19 -2.29 -22.33 11.38
CA ALA A 19 -1.41 -22.77 12.45
C ALA A 19 -0.09 -22.03 12.27
N PHE A 20 0.15 -21.05 13.12
CA PHE A 20 1.41 -20.32 13.16
C PHE A 20 2.23 -20.79 14.35
N ASP A 21 3.56 -20.68 14.24
CA ASP A 21 4.41 -20.76 15.42
C ASP A 21 3.96 -19.67 16.40
N MET A 22 3.94 -20.01 17.69
CA MET A 22 3.23 -19.30 18.75
C MET A 22 3.69 -17.84 18.98
N ASP A 23 4.60 -17.33 18.16
CA ASP A 23 5.17 -16.00 18.22
C ASP A 23 4.51 -15.00 17.25
N ILE A 24 3.18 -14.97 17.25
CA ILE A 24 2.34 -14.00 16.50
C ILE A 24 2.65 -12.55 16.92
N ALA A 25 3.39 -12.36 18.03
CA ALA A 25 3.94 -11.08 18.43
C ALA A 25 5.11 -10.61 17.54
N GLY A 26 5.99 -11.53 17.12
CA GLY A 26 7.25 -11.25 16.44
C GLY A 26 7.19 -11.36 14.91
N ASP A 27 6.36 -12.24 14.36
CA ASP A 27 6.41 -12.50 12.92
C ASP A 27 5.55 -11.51 12.10
N LEU A 28 6.22 -10.48 11.59
CA LEU A 28 5.67 -9.46 10.70
C LEU A 28 5.03 -10.08 9.44
N ALA A 29 5.55 -11.21 8.95
CA ALA A 29 5.02 -11.87 7.75
C ALA A 29 3.66 -12.52 8.01
N THR A 30 3.53 -13.21 9.14
CA THR A 30 2.27 -13.79 9.64
C THR A 30 1.18 -12.74 9.80
N ARG A 31 1.51 -11.61 10.46
CA ARG A 31 0.57 -10.49 10.62
C ARG A 31 0.10 -9.92 9.28
N ARG A 32 1.03 -9.72 8.33
CA ARG A 32 0.69 -9.23 6.98
C ARG A 32 -0.24 -10.20 6.25
N GLY A 33 -0.02 -11.51 6.38
CA GLY A 33 -0.89 -12.52 5.79
C GLY A 33 -2.33 -12.42 6.33
N ILE A 34 -2.47 -12.40 7.65
CA ILE A 34 -3.76 -12.23 8.34
C ILE A 34 -4.44 -10.92 7.89
N ASP A 35 -3.69 -9.83 7.80
CA ASP A 35 -4.21 -8.53 7.40
C ASP A 35 -4.76 -8.54 5.97
N LEU A 36 -4.05 -9.17 5.03
CA LEU A 36 -4.52 -9.33 3.67
C LEU A 36 -5.77 -10.21 3.60
N ALA A 37 -5.83 -11.29 4.39
CA ALA A 37 -6.99 -12.17 4.44
C ALA A 37 -8.22 -11.47 5.03
N GLN A 38 -8.06 -10.63 6.07
CA GLN A 38 -9.16 -9.85 6.63
C GLN A 38 -9.69 -8.82 5.64
N LYS A 39 -8.82 -8.16 4.86
CA LYS A 39 -9.21 -7.23 3.79
C LYS A 39 -10.04 -7.91 2.70
N GLU A 40 -9.72 -9.17 2.42
CA GLU A 40 -10.46 -10.03 1.49
C GLU A 40 -11.68 -10.72 2.16
N ASP A 41 -12.11 -10.27 3.34
CA ASP A 41 -13.32 -10.74 4.04
C ASP A 41 -13.31 -12.26 4.35
N PHE A 42 -12.14 -12.83 4.64
CA PHE A 42 -12.05 -14.20 5.14
C PHE A 42 -12.46 -14.31 6.62
N GLN A 43 -13.10 -15.43 6.96
CA GLN A 43 -13.28 -15.87 8.34
C GLN A 43 -12.02 -16.61 8.80
N ILE A 44 -11.16 -15.90 9.52
CA ILE A 44 -9.86 -16.43 9.93
C ILE A 44 -9.94 -17.00 11.34
N LYS A 45 -9.48 -18.25 11.49
CA LYS A 45 -9.21 -18.88 12.77
C LYS A 45 -7.73 -19.20 12.93
N VAL A 46 -7.28 -19.25 14.17
CA VAL A 46 -5.90 -19.57 14.54
C VAL A 46 -5.88 -20.76 15.48
N ILE A 47 -4.99 -21.69 15.18
CA ILE A 47 -4.64 -22.80 16.07
C ILE A 47 -3.51 -22.33 16.97
N THR A 48 -3.70 -22.42 18.28
CA THR A 48 -2.67 -22.12 19.27
C THR A 48 -1.99 -23.42 19.71
N MET A 49 -0.69 -23.55 19.45
CA MET A 49 0.13 -24.73 19.75
C MET A 49 1.27 -24.36 20.69
N SER A 50 1.69 -25.24 21.59
CA SER A 50 2.84 -25.01 22.49
C SER A 50 4.06 -24.40 21.79
N SER A 51 4.81 -23.56 22.50
CA SER A 51 6.04 -22.96 21.98
C SER A 51 7.01 -24.03 21.46
N GLY A 52 7.55 -23.82 20.26
CA GLY A 52 8.54 -24.70 19.65
C GLY A 52 7.98 -26.03 19.10
N THR A 53 6.67 -26.13 18.90
CA THR A 53 6.06 -27.28 18.18
C THR A 53 5.38 -26.81 16.90
N ASP A 54 5.66 -27.48 15.79
CA ASP A 54 4.99 -27.23 14.51
C ASP A 54 3.84 -28.25 14.25
N PRO A 55 3.03 -28.07 13.19
CA PRO A 55 1.99 -29.03 12.85
C PRO A 55 2.54 -30.44 12.56
N ALA A 56 3.72 -30.56 11.95
CA ALA A 56 4.30 -31.84 11.59
C ALA A 56 4.70 -32.65 12.83
N ASP A 57 5.27 -32.00 13.84
CA ASP A 57 5.62 -32.55 15.15
C ASP A 57 4.38 -33.07 15.87
N ILE A 58 3.29 -32.30 15.86
CA ILE A 58 2.05 -32.68 16.52
C ILE A 58 1.41 -33.85 15.79
N ILE A 59 1.30 -33.79 14.46
CA ILE A 59 0.70 -34.84 13.63
C ILE A 59 1.52 -36.14 13.75
N SER A 60 2.84 -36.04 13.72
CA SER A 60 3.75 -37.19 13.84
C SER A 60 3.61 -37.91 15.19
N LYS A 61 3.38 -37.15 16.28
CA LYS A 61 3.21 -37.71 17.63
C LYS A 61 1.79 -38.19 17.91
N ASP A 62 0.78 -37.41 17.54
CA ASP A 62 -0.63 -37.70 17.80
C ASP A 62 -1.54 -36.98 16.78
N PRO A 63 -1.95 -37.66 15.69
CA PRO A 63 -2.87 -37.09 14.70
C PRO A 63 -4.23 -36.67 15.29
N LYS A 64 -4.74 -37.37 16.32
CA LYS A 64 -6.02 -37.02 16.96
C LYS A 64 -5.91 -35.73 17.77
N LYS A 65 -4.74 -35.44 18.33
CA LYS A 65 -4.47 -34.15 18.96
C LYS A 65 -4.55 -33.01 17.95
N TRP A 66 -4.06 -33.22 16.72
CA TRP A 66 -4.15 -32.22 15.65
C TRP A 66 -5.60 -31.92 15.26
N GLU A 67 -6.45 -32.93 15.10
CA GLU A 67 -7.88 -32.74 14.82
C GLU A 67 -8.57 -31.91 15.92
N LYS A 68 -8.32 -32.24 17.20
CA LYS A 68 -8.84 -31.46 18.33
C LYS A 68 -8.37 -30.00 18.32
N LEU A 69 -7.14 -29.75 17.89
CA LEU A 69 -6.59 -28.40 17.78
C LEU A 69 -7.26 -27.60 16.64
N ILE A 70 -7.59 -28.25 15.52
CA ILE A 70 -8.37 -27.63 14.45
C ILE A 70 -9.78 -27.28 14.96
N ASP A 71 -10.44 -28.20 15.65
CA ASP A 71 -11.82 -27.99 16.15
C ASP A 71 -11.89 -26.88 17.21
N SER A 72 -10.85 -26.75 18.02
CA SER A 72 -10.72 -25.70 19.03
C SER A 72 -10.07 -24.40 18.52
N ALA A 73 -9.82 -24.28 17.20
CA ALA A 73 -9.25 -23.09 16.60
C ALA A 73 -10.11 -21.85 16.90
N LYS A 74 -9.46 -20.80 17.39
CA LYS A 74 -10.14 -19.58 17.83
C LYS A 74 -10.23 -18.58 16.69
N SER A 75 -11.27 -17.74 16.67
CA SER A 75 -11.28 -16.59 15.78
C SER A 75 -10.04 -15.74 15.99
N ILE A 76 -9.46 -15.21 14.91
CA ILE A 76 -8.31 -14.31 15.01
C ILE A 76 -8.58 -13.11 15.92
N LEU A 77 -9.82 -12.61 15.94
CA LEU A 77 -10.19 -11.47 16.78
C LEU A 77 -10.23 -11.88 18.26
N ASP A 78 -10.74 -13.06 18.59
CA ASP A 78 -10.66 -13.58 19.95
C ASP A 78 -9.21 -13.79 20.41
N PHE A 79 -8.36 -14.32 19.52
CA PHE A 79 -6.93 -14.45 19.80
C PHE A 79 -6.27 -13.10 20.11
N TYR A 80 -6.56 -12.03 19.36
CA TYR A 80 -6.05 -10.70 19.66
C TYR A 80 -6.53 -10.18 21.01
N PHE A 81 -7.80 -10.40 21.36
CA PHE A 81 -8.32 -10.02 22.68
C PHE A 81 -7.61 -10.81 23.80
N GLU A 82 -7.50 -12.13 23.68
CA GLU A 82 -6.85 -12.96 24.69
C GLU A 82 -5.37 -12.66 24.87
N SER A 83 -4.66 -12.30 23.79
CA SER A 83 -3.23 -11.97 23.84
C SER A 83 -2.94 -10.53 24.29
N THR A 84 -3.89 -9.60 24.14
CA THR A 84 -3.68 -8.18 24.46
C THR A 84 -4.03 -7.88 25.91
N PHE A 85 -5.17 -8.36 26.41
CA PHE A 85 -5.65 -8.00 27.75
C PHE A 85 -4.70 -8.33 28.91
N PRO A 86 -3.96 -9.46 28.90
CA PRO A 86 -3.01 -9.78 29.98
C PRO A 86 -1.80 -8.82 30.06
N LYS A 87 -1.52 -8.05 29.00
CA LYS A 87 -0.34 -7.18 28.93
C LYS A 87 -0.53 -5.81 29.60
N PHE A 88 -1.75 -5.47 30.01
CA PHE A 88 -2.10 -4.15 30.50
C PHE A 88 -3.08 -4.23 31.67
N ASP A 89 -3.03 -3.25 32.57
CA ASP A 89 -4.08 -3.07 33.56
C ASP A 89 -5.32 -2.43 32.91
N LYS A 90 -6.34 -3.24 32.65
CA LYS A 90 -7.61 -2.78 32.06
C LYS A 90 -8.40 -1.78 32.92
N ASN A 91 -8.03 -1.60 34.19
CA ASN A 91 -8.71 -0.65 35.08
C ASN A 91 -8.03 0.73 35.10
N SER A 92 -6.77 0.84 34.69
CA SER A 92 -6.06 2.12 34.59
C SER A 92 -6.34 2.82 33.26
N ALA A 93 -6.26 4.16 33.24
CA ALA A 93 -6.44 4.93 32.01
C ALA A 93 -5.38 4.56 30.93
N GLU A 94 -4.14 4.37 31.37
CA GLU A 94 -3.01 4.00 30.51
C GLU A 94 -3.17 2.60 29.91
N GLY A 95 -3.60 1.63 30.73
CA GLY A 95 -3.82 0.28 30.24
C GLY A 95 -5.02 0.18 29.31
N LYS A 96 -6.12 0.91 29.58
CA LYS A 96 -7.25 1.05 28.64
C LYS A 96 -6.82 1.65 27.30
N LYS A 97 -5.96 2.67 27.33
CA LYS A 97 -5.39 3.28 26.11
C LYS A 97 -4.54 2.27 25.34
N GLY A 98 -3.60 1.59 26.00
CA GLY A 98 -2.74 0.59 25.35
C GLY A 98 -3.50 -0.58 24.72
N ILE A 99 -4.53 -1.09 25.41
CA ILE A 99 -5.42 -2.12 24.86
C ILE A 99 -6.18 -1.59 23.64
N SER A 100 -6.72 -0.37 23.73
CA SER A 100 -7.49 0.25 22.64
C SER A 100 -6.64 0.48 21.41
N ASP A 101 -5.42 1.01 21.55
CA ASP A 101 -4.50 1.27 20.43
C ASP A 101 -4.23 0.01 19.60
N ILE A 102 -4.06 -1.14 20.26
CA ILE A 102 -3.83 -2.42 19.60
C ILE A 102 -5.11 -2.97 18.98
N LEU A 103 -6.18 -3.11 19.76
CA LEU A 103 -7.40 -3.79 19.30
C LEU A 103 -8.18 -2.97 18.28
N LEU A 104 -8.21 -1.64 18.40
CA LEU A 104 -8.85 -0.79 17.40
C LEU A 104 -8.14 -0.84 16.04
N THR A 105 -6.82 -1.02 16.02
CA THR A 105 -6.07 -1.21 14.77
C THR A 105 -6.52 -2.48 14.04
N VAL A 106 -6.84 -3.55 14.78
CA VAL A 106 -7.36 -4.80 14.21
C VAL A 106 -8.84 -4.64 13.83
N ILE A 107 -9.68 -4.08 14.70
CA ILE A 107 -11.11 -3.87 14.44
C ILE A 107 -11.34 -2.96 13.22
N ALA A 108 -10.48 -1.97 13.01
CA ALA A 108 -10.50 -1.08 11.84
C ALA A 108 -10.29 -1.82 10.50
N ARG A 109 -9.77 -3.06 10.51
CA ARG A 109 -9.54 -3.87 9.30
C ARG A 109 -10.76 -4.66 8.86
N ILE A 110 -11.76 -4.80 9.73
CA ILE A 110 -12.96 -5.56 9.43
C ILE A 110 -13.78 -4.81 8.37
N PRO A 111 -13.98 -5.37 7.16
CA PRO A 111 -14.71 -4.71 6.09
C PRO A 111 -16.22 -4.65 6.39
N ASN A 112 -16.77 -5.71 6.98
CA ASN A 112 -18.18 -5.80 7.34
C ASN A 112 -18.52 -4.95 8.57
N LYS A 113 -19.43 -3.99 8.42
CA LYS A 113 -19.80 -3.03 9.48
C LYS A 113 -20.55 -3.64 10.66
N ILE A 114 -21.32 -4.70 10.44
CA ILE A 114 -22.03 -5.40 11.52
C ILE A 114 -21.03 -6.14 12.39
N SER A 115 -20.10 -6.88 11.78
CA SER A 115 -19.00 -7.54 12.49
C SER A 115 -18.14 -6.50 13.23
N GLN A 116 -17.75 -5.40 12.57
CA GLN A 116 -16.99 -4.32 13.20
C GLN A 116 -17.69 -3.76 14.44
N SER A 117 -19.01 -3.53 14.36
CA SER A 117 -19.84 -3.08 15.48
C SER A 117 -19.85 -4.08 16.65
N HIS A 118 -20.03 -5.38 16.35
CA HIS A 118 -19.99 -6.44 17.37
C HIS A 118 -18.68 -6.43 18.18
N TRP A 119 -17.54 -6.32 17.51
CA TRP A 119 -16.24 -6.31 18.17
C TRP A 119 -15.95 -5.02 18.93
N LEU A 120 -16.44 -3.89 18.42
CA LEU A 120 -16.38 -2.60 19.11
C LEU A 120 -17.17 -2.64 20.43
N GLN A 121 -18.39 -3.18 20.39
CA GLN A 121 -19.22 -3.36 21.58
C GLN A 121 -18.55 -4.31 22.59
N LYS A 122 -17.96 -5.42 22.12
CA LYS A 122 -17.20 -6.35 22.98
C LYS A 122 -16.02 -5.65 23.66
N LEU A 123 -15.31 -4.77 22.94
CA LEU A 123 -14.21 -3.98 23.49
C LEU A 123 -14.68 -2.99 24.56
N SER A 124 -15.70 -2.19 24.25
CA SER A 124 -16.31 -1.23 25.19
C SER A 124 -16.72 -1.90 26.50
N ARG A 125 -17.43 -3.03 26.43
CA ARG A 125 -17.85 -3.80 27.62
C ARG A 125 -16.67 -4.28 28.46
N LYS A 126 -15.60 -4.79 27.82
CA LYS A 126 -14.42 -5.29 28.55
C LYS A 126 -13.59 -4.16 29.19
N LEU A 127 -13.54 -2.98 28.57
CA LEU A 127 -12.85 -1.80 29.09
C LEU A 127 -13.70 -0.96 30.06
N LYS A 128 -15.01 -1.23 30.15
CA LYS A 128 -15.98 -0.45 30.93
C LYS A 128 -15.92 1.03 30.57
N VAL A 129 -16.07 1.32 29.28
CA VAL A 129 -16.15 2.68 28.70
C VAL A 129 -17.32 2.75 27.74
N SER A 130 -17.85 3.94 27.48
CA SER A 130 -18.93 4.17 26.51
C SER A 130 -18.56 3.67 25.11
N GLU A 131 -19.54 3.10 24.40
CA GLU A 131 -19.36 2.68 23.00
C GLU A 131 -19.00 3.87 22.10
N GLU A 132 -19.57 5.05 22.39
CA GLU A 132 -19.30 6.31 21.69
C GLU A 132 -17.82 6.68 21.76
N SER A 133 -17.19 6.56 22.92
CA SER A 133 -15.77 6.91 23.10
C SER A 133 -14.85 5.95 22.34
N VAL A 134 -15.19 4.66 22.31
CA VAL A 134 -14.45 3.66 21.52
C VAL A 134 -14.64 3.91 20.03
N LEU A 135 -15.83 4.33 19.60
CA LEU A 135 -16.13 4.69 18.22
C LEU A 135 -15.36 5.93 17.76
N GLU A 136 -15.20 6.94 18.60
CA GLU A 136 -14.38 8.11 18.31
C GLU A 136 -12.91 7.75 18.11
N GLU A 137 -12.35 6.90 18.97
CA GLU A 137 -10.98 6.40 18.78
C GLU A 137 -10.85 5.54 17.52
N LEU A 138 -11.84 4.70 17.21
CA LEU A 138 -11.86 3.95 15.95
C LEU A 138 -11.82 4.89 14.73
N ARG A 139 -12.56 6.00 14.74
CA ARG A 139 -12.52 7.01 13.67
C ARG A 139 -11.14 7.63 13.53
N LYS A 140 -10.46 7.95 14.64
CA LYS A 140 -9.08 8.46 14.61
C LYS A 140 -8.12 7.45 13.98
N VAL A 141 -8.25 6.17 14.31
CA VAL A 141 -7.45 5.09 13.72
C VAL A 141 -7.72 4.96 12.22
N LEU A 142 -8.99 5.01 11.79
CA LEU A 142 -9.37 4.95 10.37
C LEU A 142 -8.82 6.15 9.57
N ASN A 143 -8.86 7.36 10.14
CA ASN A 143 -8.32 8.56 9.51
C ASN A 143 -6.80 8.50 9.39
N LYS A 144 -6.09 8.10 10.47
CA LYS A 144 -4.64 7.86 10.43
C LYS A 144 -4.28 6.80 9.40
N ARG A 145 -5.08 5.73 9.32
CA ARG A 145 -4.86 4.65 8.35
C ARG A 145 -5.18 5.05 6.92
N GLY A 146 -6.13 5.93 6.66
CA GLY A 146 -6.30 6.52 5.32
C GLY A 146 -5.02 7.25 4.89
N VAL A 147 -4.45 8.05 5.80
CA VAL A 147 -3.17 8.76 5.56
C VAL A 147 -1.99 7.78 5.45
N ASP A 148 -1.93 6.75 6.29
CA ASP A 148 -0.87 5.75 6.31
C ASP A 148 -1.01 4.71 5.21
N GLU A 149 -2.19 4.39 4.69
CA GLU A 149 -2.38 3.58 3.48
C GLU A 149 -1.99 4.40 2.24
N LEU A 150 -2.28 5.70 2.18
CA LEU A 150 -1.68 6.58 1.16
C LEU A 150 -0.14 6.65 1.26
N ARG A 151 0.42 6.69 2.48
CA ARG A 151 1.88 6.69 2.74
C ARG A 151 2.54 5.32 2.61
N SER A 152 1.82 4.23 2.87
CA SER A 152 2.34 2.87 2.80
C SER A 152 2.18 2.30 1.40
N SER A 153 1.16 2.66 0.63
CA SER A 153 1.13 2.44 -0.83
C SER A 153 2.33 3.10 -1.53
N SER A 154 2.86 4.20 -0.97
CA SER A 154 4.12 4.80 -1.40
C SER A 154 5.37 4.11 -0.82
N ARG A 155 5.31 3.46 0.35
CA ARG A 155 6.41 2.64 0.93
C ARG A 155 6.48 1.19 0.43
N PHE A 156 5.37 0.58 0.01
CA PHE A 156 5.31 -0.80 -0.50
C PHE A 156 5.98 -0.95 -1.88
N ALA A 157 6.18 0.16 -2.60
CA ALA A 157 7.04 0.20 -3.79
C ALA A 157 8.54 0.08 -3.43
N ASN A 158 8.94 0.50 -2.22
CA ASN A 158 10.34 0.50 -1.75
C ASN A 158 10.71 -0.72 -0.88
N ALA A 159 9.75 -1.56 -0.49
CA ALA A 159 9.96 -2.64 0.48
C ALA A 159 10.41 -4.00 -0.11
N ARG A 160 10.70 -4.09 -1.42
CA ARG A 160 11.12 -5.34 -2.07
C ARG A 160 12.64 -5.63 -2.02
N VAL A 161 13.45 -4.79 -1.37
CA VAL A 161 14.93 -4.88 -1.41
C VAL A 161 15.58 -5.35 -0.10
N LYS A 162 14.82 -5.77 0.92
CA LYS A 162 15.40 -6.19 2.22
C LYS A 162 15.08 -7.64 2.57
N GLU A 163 15.60 -8.61 1.82
CA GLU A 163 15.61 -9.99 2.31
C GLU A 163 16.69 -10.87 1.62
N TYR A 164 17.94 -10.41 1.55
CA TYR A 164 19.13 -11.27 1.58
C TYR A 164 20.26 -10.45 2.21
N GLY A 165 20.92 -11.03 3.22
CA GLY A 165 21.95 -10.35 4.01
C GLY A 165 23.12 -9.88 3.14
N GLU A 166 23.51 -8.62 3.30
CA GLU A 166 24.77 -8.12 2.77
C GLU A 166 25.85 -8.14 3.87
N PRO A 167 27.11 -8.48 3.52
CA PRO A 167 28.24 -8.39 4.42
C PRO A 167 28.56 -6.91 4.72
N SER A 168 29.08 -6.67 5.92
CA SER A 168 29.62 -5.39 6.37
C SER A 168 30.70 -4.85 5.42
N ILE A 169 30.49 -3.66 4.85
CA ILE A 169 31.52 -2.83 4.20
C ILE A 169 31.34 -1.37 4.70
N PRO A 170 32.43 -0.61 4.94
CA PRO A 170 32.54 0.40 6.00
C PRO A 170 31.73 1.70 5.83
N GLU A 171 31.48 2.32 6.99
CA GLU A 171 31.07 3.72 7.18
C GLU A 171 31.99 4.66 6.40
N GLU A 172 31.57 5.18 5.24
CA GLU A 172 32.12 6.43 4.66
C GLU A 172 31.39 6.96 3.40
N ALA A 173 30.24 6.39 2.99
CA ALA A 173 29.46 6.91 1.86
C ALA A 173 28.06 7.38 2.28
N GLU A 174 27.97 8.42 3.10
CA GLU A 174 26.77 9.25 3.23
C GLU A 174 26.59 10.09 1.95
N VAL A 175 26.13 9.46 0.87
CA VAL A 175 25.46 10.17 -0.22
C VAL A 175 23.97 9.98 -0.03
N LEU A 176 23.30 11.06 0.34
CA LEU A 176 21.86 11.24 0.42
C LEU A 176 21.16 10.46 -0.72
N LYS A 177 20.60 9.27 -0.43
CA LYS A 177 19.63 8.63 -1.32
C LYS A 177 18.34 9.44 -1.20
N GLU A 178 18.21 10.48 -2.01
CA GLU A 178 16.94 11.17 -2.22
C GLU A 178 15.89 10.13 -2.63
N GLU A 179 14.84 9.98 -1.82
CA GLU A 179 13.74 9.07 -2.11
C GLU A 179 13.00 9.57 -3.36
N LYS A 180 13.11 8.83 -4.48
CA LYS A 180 12.42 9.16 -5.73
C LYS A 180 10.90 9.19 -5.52
N THR A 181 10.27 10.26 -5.99
CA THR A 181 8.83 10.45 -5.97
C THR A 181 8.09 9.46 -6.90
N ARG A 182 6.79 9.23 -6.65
CA ARG A 182 5.96 8.38 -7.52
C ARG A 182 5.98 8.83 -8.97
N ARG A 183 6.01 10.15 -9.19
CA ARG A 183 6.13 10.77 -10.49
C ARG A 183 7.44 10.38 -11.18
N GLU A 184 8.58 10.53 -10.50
CA GLU A 184 9.89 10.17 -11.05
C GLU A 184 9.98 8.69 -11.40
N MET A 185 9.43 7.81 -10.56
CA MET A 185 9.38 6.37 -10.86
C MET A 185 8.55 6.05 -12.12
N LEU A 186 7.39 6.71 -12.29
CA LEU A 186 6.57 6.54 -13.49
C LEU A 186 7.28 7.06 -14.74
N GLU A 187 7.91 8.23 -14.64
CA GLU A 187 8.66 8.82 -15.74
C GLU A 187 9.86 7.93 -16.13
N GLU A 188 10.63 7.41 -15.17
CA GLU A 188 11.74 6.47 -15.42
C GLU A 188 11.28 5.18 -16.08
N LYS A 189 10.15 4.62 -15.63
CA LYS A 189 9.58 3.41 -16.23
C LYS A 189 9.11 3.65 -17.66
N ILE A 190 8.49 4.80 -17.94
CA ILE A 190 8.08 5.16 -19.29
C ILE A 190 9.31 5.33 -20.19
N LEU A 191 10.34 6.02 -19.70
CA LEU A 191 11.61 6.19 -20.41
C LEU A 191 12.28 4.83 -20.70
N SER A 192 12.35 3.94 -19.70
CA SER A 192 12.95 2.62 -19.86
C SER A 192 12.20 1.78 -20.91
N LEU A 193 10.86 1.81 -20.88
CA LEU A 193 10.02 1.10 -21.85
C LEU A 193 10.23 1.66 -23.26
N ILE A 194 10.27 2.98 -23.42
CA ILE A 194 10.54 3.62 -24.72
C ILE A 194 11.91 3.17 -25.24
N ILE A 195 12.94 3.15 -24.39
CA ILE A 195 14.31 2.91 -24.85
C ILE A 195 14.56 1.43 -25.17
N THR A 196 14.02 0.52 -24.37
CA THR A 196 14.36 -0.90 -24.45
C THR A 196 13.38 -1.74 -25.25
N LYS A 197 12.08 -1.47 -25.12
CA LYS A 197 11.03 -2.35 -25.67
C LYS A 197 10.17 -1.65 -26.73
N LEU A 198 10.03 -0.32 -26.68
CA LEU A 198 9.09 0.46 -27.48
C LEU A 198 9.69 1.74 -28.09
N PRO A 199 10.83 1.68 -28.81
CA PRO A 199 11.48 2.88 -29.37
C PRO A 199 10.59 3.64 -30.34
N ALA A 200 9.72 2.94 -31.09
CA ALA A 200 8.74 3.56 -31.98
C ALA A 200 7.73 4.46 -31.25
N LYS A 201 7.48 4.23 -29.94
CA LYS A 201 6.53 5.06 -29.19
C LYS A 201 7.04 6.47 -28.95
N LEU A 202 8.34 6.70 -28.98
CA LEU A 202 8.94 8.03 -28.85
C LEU A 202 8.41 9.00 -29.93
N GLU A 203 8.26 8.51 -31.16
CA GLU A 203 7.75 9.30 -32.28
C GLU A 203 6.23 9.52 -32.17
N SER A 204 5.50 8.51 -31.68
CA SER A 204 4.04 8.56 -31.48
C SER A 204 3.58 9.31 -30.23
N LEU A 205 4.49 9.72 -29.35
CA LEU A 205 4.14 10.36 -28.09
C LEU A 205 3.57 11.76 -28.36
N GLU A 206 2.25 11.91 -28.19
CA GLU A 206 1.54 13.16 -28.47
C GLU A 206 2.09 14.33 -27.64
N LYS A 207 2.02 15.56 -28.18
CA LYS A 207 2.46 16.78 -27.50
C LYS A 207 1.81 16.97 -26.12
N ASN A 208 0.59 16.45 -25.94
CA ASN A 208 -0.13 16.53 -24.66
C ASN A 208 0.57 15.71 -23.56
N TYR A 209 1.09 14.53 -23.88
CA TYR A 209 1.83 13.70 -22.92
C TYR A 209 3.19 14.30 -22.57
N PHE A 210 3.86 14.97 -23.51
CA PHE A 210 5.11 15.70 -23.23
C PHE A 210 4.94 16.68 -22.07
N SER A 211 3.79 17.37 -21.96
CA SER A 211 3.56 18.35 -20.90
C SER A 211 3.57 17.75 -19.49
N LEU A 212 3.30 16.44 -19.35
CA LEU A 212 3.17 15.73 -18.08
C LEU A 212 4.53 15.45 -17.42
N PHE A 213 5.59 15.30 -18.19
CA PHE A 213 6.92 14.95 -17.68
C PHE A 213 7.60 16.11 -16.95
N SER A 214 8.47 15.78 -16.00
CA SER A 214 9.39 16.72 -15.34
C SER A 214 10.34 17.38 -16.36
N PRO A 215 10.94 18.54 -16.05
CA PRO A 215 11.95 19.17 -16.91
C PRO A 215 13.07 18.20 -17.31
N LYS A 216 13.59 17.44 -16.33
CA LYS A 216 14.64 16.43 -16.54
C LYS A 216 14.23 15.34 -17.52
N SER A 217 13.06 14.72 -17.34
CA SER A 217 12.58 13.68 -18.27
C SER A 217 12.21 14.24 -19.63
N LYS A 218 11.75 15.49 -19.72
CA LYS A 218 11.51 16.18 -21.00
C LYS A 218 12.80 16.36 -21.78
N GLU A 219 13.87 16.79 -21.12
CA GLU A 219 15.19 16.92 -21.74
C GLU A 219 15.67 15.60 -22.30
N ILE A 220 15.51 14.50 -21.55
CA ILE A 220 15.84 13.14 -22.02
C ILE A 220 14.99 12.76 -23.25
N LEU A 221 13.67 12.97 -23.22
CA LEU A 221 12.80 12.66 -24.36
C LEU A 221 13.14 13.50 -25.60
N ILE A 222 13.48 14.78 -25.43
CA ILE A 222 13.90 15.67 -26.52
C ILE A 222 15.25 15.23 -27.07
N PHE A 223 16.17 14.84 -26.19
CA PHE A 223 17.49 14.32 -26.55
C PHE A 223 17.35 13.05 -27.39
N LEU A 224 16.58 12.07 -26.91
CA LEU A 224 16.30 10.81 -27.63
C LEU A 224 15.64 11.05 -28.99
N LYS A 225 14.82 12.11 -29.13
CA LYS A 225 14.22 12.50 -30.43
C LYS A 225 15.24 13.07 -31.41
N LYS A 226 16.28 13.76 -30.92
CA LYS A 226 17.27 14.47 -31.75
C LYS A 226 18.47 13.62 -32.11
N GLU A 227 19.07 12.90 -31.16
CA GLU A 227 20.29 12.13 -31.35
C GLU A 227 20.04 10.65 -31.07
N LYS A 228 19.56 9.92 -32.09
CA LYS A 228 19.30 8.48 -32.02
C LYS A 228 20.54 7.61 -31.74
N SER A 229 21.76 8.16 -31.83
CA SER A 229 23.00 7.36 -31.97
C SER A 229 24.18 7.74 -31.07
N LYS A 230 24.11 8.81 -30.28
CA LYS A 230 25.18 9.15 -29.32
C LYS A 230 24.58 9.64 -28.01
N LEU A 231 24.29 8.71 -27.10
CA LEU A 231 23.93 9.10 -25.75
C LEU A 231 25.19 9.55 -24.98
N PRO A 232 25.15 10.70 -24.28
CA PRO A 232 26.20 11.11 -23.35
C PRO A 232 26.53 9.96 -22.39
N PRO A 233 27.80 9.76 -22.01
CA PRO A 233 28.21 8.62 -21.18
C PRO A 233 27.36 8.46 -19.92
N ASP A 234 27.08 9.56 -19.24
CA ASP A 234 26.29 9.60 -18.00
C ASP A 234 24.82 9.21 -18.23
N LEU A 235 24.25 9.61 -19.38
CA LEU A 235 22.92 9.20 -19.77
C LEU A 235 22.89 7.74 -20.21
N LYS A 236 23.94 7.26 -20.89
CA LYS A 236 24.07 5.86 -21.27
C LYS A 236 24.11 4.95 -20.03
N GLU A 237 24.90 5.30 -19.03
CA GLU A 237 24.97 4.57 -17.76
C GLU A 237 23.62 4.57 -17.03
N PHE A 238 22.95 5.73 -16.93
CA PHE A 238 21.61 5.82 -16.35
C PHE A 238 20.59 4.93 -17.10
N LEU A 239 20.71 4.86 -18.43
CA LEU A 239 19.81 4.10 -19.27
C LEU A 239 20.12 2.61 -19.29
N ASP A 240 21.38 2.21 -19.20
CA ASP A 240 21.81 0.82 -19.04
C ASP A 240 21.30 0.28 -17.68
N VAL A 241 21.38 1.10 -16.62
CA VAL A 241 20.78 0.76 -15.30
C VAL A 241 19.27 0.59 -15.40
N LEU A 242 18.57 1.46 -16.13
CA LEU A 242 17.12 1.36 -16.32
C LEU A 242 16.74 0.17 -17.21
N ALA A 243 17.56 -0.16 -18.20
CA ALA A 243 17.35 -1.31 -19.08
C ALA A 243 17.50 -2.64 -18.34
N LEU A 244 18.58 -2.77 -17.55
CA LEU A 244 18.84 -3.95 -16.72
C LEU A 244 17.69 -4.22 -15.73
N ARG A 245 17.12 -3.15 -15.14
CA ARG A 245 15.95 -3.24 -14.26
C ARG A 245 14.68 -3.68 -14.98
N SER A 246 14.54 -3.34 -16.27
CA SER A 246 13.37 -3.70 -17.07
C SER A 246 13.40 -5.13 -17.60
N GLU A 247 14.57 -5.77 -17.68
CA GLU A 247 14.71 -7.17 -18.14
C GLU A 247 14.36 -8.20 -17.05
N ILE A 248 14.37 -7.79 -15.79
CA ILE A 248 14.06 -8.66 -14.63
C ILE A 248 12.54 -8.87 -14.45
N GLU A 249 11.70 -8.08 -15.13
CA GLU A 249 10.24 -8.25 -15.12
C GLU A 249 9.78 -9.18 -16.26
N GLU A 250 9.86 -10.50 -16.02
CA GLU A 250 9.29 -11.49 -16.94
C GLU A 250 7.75 -11.46 -16.95
N ASN A 251 7.16 -11.50 -18.16
CA ASN A 251 5.74 -11.74 -18.49
C ASN A 251 4.72 -10.60 -18.38
N LEU A 252 5.09 -9.33 -18.59
CA LEU A 252 4.11 -8.25 -18.86
C LEU A 252 4.20 -7.74 -20.32
N ASP A 253 3.03 -7.52 -20.93
CA ASP A 253 2.89 -6.87 -22.24
C ASP A 253 3.44 -5.42 -22.15
N PRO A 254 4.57 -5.10 -22.81
CA PRO A 254 5.20 -3.78 -22.71
C PRO A 254 4.28 -2.64 -23.15
N GLU A 255 3.39 -2.88 -24.11
CA GLU A 255 2.46 -1.85 -24.57
C GLU A 255 1.40 -1.54 -23.52
N ARG A 256 0.89 -2.58 -22.84
CA ARG A 256 -0.08 -2.43 -21.76
C ARG A 256 0.55 -1.64 -20.61
N GLU A 257 1.77 -1.99 -20.22
CA GLU A 257 2.49 -1.29 -19.15
C GLU A 257 2.75 0.17 -19.48
N PHE A 258 3.19 0.45 -20.71
CA PHE A 258 3.38 1.82 -21.20
C PHE A 258 2.09 2.66 -21.10
N ARG A 259 0.94 2.10 -21.55
CA ARG A 259 -0.37 2.77 -21.45
C ARG A 259 -0.79 3.01 -20.01
N LEU A 260 -0.59 2.04 -19.11
CA LEU A 260 -0.93 2.17 -17.70
C LEU A 260 -0.09 3.24 -17.01
N CYS A 261 1.22 3.25 -17.24
CA CYS A 261 2.12 4.25 -16.67
C CYS A 261 1.76 5.66 -17.13
N LEU A 262 1.47 5.85 -18.43
CA LEU A 262 1.04 7.15 -18.95
C LEU A 262 -0.27 7.62 -18.31
N LYS A 263 -1.26 6.74 -18.19
CA LYS A 263 -2.56 7.05 -17.56
C LYS A 263 -2.39 7.41 -16.09
N GLU A 264 -1.53 6.71 -15.37
CA GLU A 264 -1.24 7.02 -13.97
C GLU A 264 -0.51 8.36 -13.82
N LEU A 265 0.47 8.64 -14.68
CA LEU A 265 1.18 9.92 -14.71
C LEU A 265 0.21 11.08 -14.99
N GLU A 266 -0.70 10.90 -15.95
CA GLU A 266 -1.75 11.88 -16.26
C GLU A 266 -2.69 12.10 -15.08
N SER A 267 -3.12 11.03 -14.41
CA SER A 267 -3.97 11.12 -13.21
C SER A 267 -3.28 11.88 -12.08
N LEU A 268 -1.99 11.60 -11.85
CA LEU A 268 -1.18 12.25 -10.82
C LEU A 268 -1.05 13.76 -11.10
N VAL A 269 -0.62 14.12 -12.32
CA VAL A 269 -0.48 15.53 -12.72
C VAL A 269 -1.82 16.27 -12.68
N THR A 270 -2.93 15.61 -13.05
CA THR A 270 -4.26 16.20 -13.00
C THR A 270 -4.72 16.45 -11.56
N LYS A 271 -4.47 15.51 -10.64
CA LYS A 271 -4.77 15.68 -9.21
C LYS A 271 -3.96 16.82 -8.60
N ASP A 272 -2.67 16.93 -8.92
CA ASP A 272 -1.82 18.03 -8.46
C ASP A 272 -2.35 19.38 -8.96
N LYS A 273 -2.78 19.45 -10.22
CA LYS A 273 -3.42 20.66 -10.78
C LYS A 273 -4.73 21.01 -10.08
N LEU A 274 -5.60 20.03 -9.83
CA LEU A 274 -6.85 20.24 -9.10
C LEU A 274 -6.61 20.77 -7.68
N GLN A 275 -5.59 20.25 -6.98
CA GLN A 275 -5.21 20.76 -5.65
C GLN A 275 -4.73 22.22 -5.71
N ARG A 276 -3.92 22.56 -6.72
CA ARG A 276 -3.46 23.95 -6.93
C ARG A 276 -4.62 24.90 -7.25
N ILE A 277 -5.47 24.53 -8.21
CA ILE A 277 -6.64 25.33 -8.57
C ILE A 277 -7.60 25.46 -7.39
N SER A 278 -7.80 24.41 -6.60
CA SER A 278 -8.64 24.51 -5.39
C SER A 278 -8.06 25.49 -4.36
N LYS A 279 -6.73 25.62 -4.28
CA LYS A 279 -6.08 26.62 -3.43
C LYS A 279 -6.26 28.02 -4.01
N GLU A 280 -6.04 28.19 -5.32
CA GLU A 280 -6.23 29.48 -6.01
C GLU A 280 -7.68 29.97 -5.95
N ILE A 281 -8.67 29.08 -5.99
CA ILE A 281 -10.09 29.44 -5.81
C ILE A 281 -10.32 30.04 -4.43
N ARG A 282 -9.79 29.41 -3.36
CA ARG A 282 -9.93 29.93 -1.99
C ARG A 282 -9.27 31.30 -1.85
N GLU A 283 -8.08 31.48 -2.40
CA GLU A 283 -7.36 32.77 -2.39
C GLU A 283 -8.13 33.85 -3.18
N ALA A 284 -8.74 33.48 -4.32
CA ALA A 284 -9.58 34.38 -5.11
C ALA A 284 -10.92 34.74 -4.44
N GLU A 285 -11.52 33.81 -3.68
CA GLU A 285 -12.71 34.05 -2.86
C GLU A 285 -12.42 35.00 -1.69
N GLU A 286 -11.28 34.84 -1.02
CA GLU A 286 -10.82 35.72 0.08
C GLU A 286 -10.57 37.16 -0.42
N SER A 287 -10.04 37.29 -1.63
CA SER A 287 -9.78 38.58 -2.28
C SER A 287 -10.99 39.18 -3.02
N LYS A 288 -12.15 38.50 -2.99
CA LYS A 288 -13.40 38.90 -3.67
C LYS A 288 -13.26 39.12 -5.19
N ASP A 289 -12.33 38.43 -5.85
CA ASP A 289 -12.18 38.48 -7.30
C ASP A 289 -13.13 37.48 -7.99
N GLU A 290 -14.39 37.89 -8.16
CA GLU A 290 -15.44 37.06 -8.75
C GLU A 290 -15.13 36.60 -10.19
N LYS A 291 -14.34 37.39 -10.94
CA LYS A 291 -13.97 37.04 -12.32
C LYS A 291 -12.97 35.88 -12.31
N ARG A 292 -11.94 35.98 -11.46
CA ARG A 292 -10.94 34.93 -11.30
C ARG A 292 -11.52 33.63 -10.76
N VAL A 293 -12.46 33.71 -9.80
CA VAL A 293 -13.18 32.53 -9.28
C VAL A 293 -13.94 31.81 -10.39
N LYS A 294 -14.67 32.52 -11.25
CA LYS A 294 -15.42 31.91 -12.37
C LYS A 294 -14.50 31.22 -13.39
N GLU A 295 -13.36 31.83 -13.70
CA GLU A 295 -12.36 31.24 -14.60
C GLU A 295 -11.77 29.94 -14.02
N LEU A 296 -11.36 29.97 -12.75
CA LEU A 296 -10.76 28.82 -12.06
C LEU A 296 -11.77 27.68 -11.85
N MET A 297 -13.04 27.99 -11.53
CA MET A 297 -14.10 26.98 -11.42
C MET A 297 -14.38 26.31 -12.77
N LYS A 298 -14.29 27.03 -13.89
CA LYS A 298 -14.44 26.46 -15.22
C LYS A 298 -13.30 25.48 -15.52
N GLU A 299 -12.05 25.89 -15.27
CA GLU A 299 -10.87 25.03 -15.44
C GLU A 299 -10.93 23.78 -14.54
N PHE A 300 -11.32 23.95 -13.27
CA PHE A 300 -11.51 22.85 -12.33
C PHE A 300 -12.51 21.81 -12.85
N ASN A 301 -13.68 22.26 -13.31
CA ASN A 301 -14.72 21.37 -13.83
C ASN A 301 -14.29 20.65 -15.12
N GLU A 302 -13.51 21.30 -15.98
CA GLU A 302 -12.95 20.66 -17.18
C GLU A 302 -11.94 19.56 -16.82
N LEU A 303 -11.09 19.78 -15.82
CA LEU A 303 -10.13 18.77 -15.33
C LEU A 303 -10.83 17.59 -14.63
N VAL A 304 -11.88 17.84 -13.84
CA VAL A 304 -12.70 16.77 -13.23
C VAL A 304 -13.38 15.91 -14.30
N LYS A 305 -13.90 16.52 -15.37
CA LYS A 305 -14.47 15.77 -16.51
C LYS A 305 -13.44 14.88 -17.20
N LYS A 306 -12.20 15.35 -17.37
CA LYS A 306 -11.10 14.55 -17.93
C LYS A 306 -10.71 13.37 -17.02
N LEU A 307 -10.81 13.55 -15.69
CA LEU A 307 -10.51 12.49 -14.72
C LEU A 307 -11.59 11.39 -14.69
N ASN A 308 -12.85 11.76 -14.90
CA ASN A 308 -14.00 10.83 -14.87
C ASN A 308 -14.30 10.14 -16.22
N ASN A 309 -13.85 10.71 -17.35
CA ASN A 309 -13.92 10.08 -18.67
C ASN A 309 -12.50 9.80 -19.21
N PRO A 310 -11.84 8.72 -18.76
CA PRO A 310 -10.58 8.31 -19.36
C PRO A 310 -10.84 7.81 -20.79
N ARG A 311 -10.20 8.45 -21.79
CA ARG A 311 -10.10 7.88 -23.14
C ARG A 311 -9.33 6.55 -23.11
#